data_AF-Q4FTC1-F1
#
_entry.id   AF-Q4FTC1-F1
#
_cell.length_a   1.000
_cell.length_b   1.000
_cell.length_c   1.000
_cell.angle_alpha   90.00
_cell.angle_beta   90.00
_cell.angle_gamma   90.00
#
_symmetry.space_group_name_H-M   'P 1'
#
loop_
_entity.id
_entity.type
_entity.pdbx_description
1 polymer ?
#
loop_
_entity_poly.entity_id
_entity_poly.type
_entity_poly.pdbx_seq_one_letter_code
_entity_poly.pdbx_strand_id
1 'polypeptide(L)'
;MKKIAIVLAIAASMGASSVYAGFGSLSKMASSLSESVTGVSSSNMDINGFFTQAKATNAMFTQSRTALASLLASKQDSDELKAKQKSLKTTSDPKEQEAIQKQIVALSNTVLEASQKDKEATVAKLSALNAEQKKHLLDSATNFVIASLTARELAVGAKQVSMSLMANPKSLINTGMSLVDAKGVVGDITGIAKNSTMALVEYPKLFKKAGIEFKMPTSSSDKPKVLSDI
;
A
#
# COMPACT_ATOMS: atom_id res chain seq x y z
N MET A 1 -39.55 -52.77 1.61
CA MET A 1 -39.08 -52.34 2.96
C MET A 1 -37.57 -52.57 3.00
N LYS A 2 -36.64 -51.68 3.34
CA LYS A 2 -36.57 -50.25 3.70
C LYS A 2 -35.21 -49.78 3.12
N LYS A 3 -35.16 -48.59 2.52
CA LYS A 3 -33.91 -47.94 2.08
C LYS A 3 -33.22 -47.35 3.30
N ILE A 4 -31.90 -47.53 3.45
CA ILE A 4 -31.09 -46.72 4.37
C ILE A 4 -29.81 -46.32 3.62
N ALA A 5 -29.77 -45.04 3.25
CA ALA A 5 -28.58 -44.35 2.77
C ALA A 5 -27.79 -43.86 3.98
N ILE A 6 -26.48 -44.12 4.00
CA ILE A 6 -25.56 -43.50 4.96
C ILE A 6 -24.86 -42.36 4.21
N VAL A 7 -25.34 -41.15 4.47
CA VAL A 7 -24.68 -39.89 4.12
C VAL A 7 -23.67 -39.60 5.22
N LEU A 8 -22.37 -39.66 4.89
CA LEU A 8 -21.32 -39.22 5.81
C LEU A 8 -21.24 -37.69 5.75
N ALA A 9 -21.74 -37.04 6.79
CA ALA A 9 -21.71 -35.60 6.96
C ALA A 9 -20.27 -35.14 7.23
N ILE A 10 -19.68 -34.42 6.27
CA ILE A 10 -18.49 -33.59 6.48
C ILE A 10 -18.96 -32.39 7.27
N ALA A 11 -18.56 -32.31 8.54
CA ALA A 11 -18.76 -31.16 9.38
C ALA A 11 -18.11 -29.94 8.71
N ALA A 12 -18.95 -29.00 8.30
CA ALA A 12 -18.54 -27.69 7.84
C ALA A 12 -17.79 -27.00 9.00
N SER A 13 -16.49 -26.82 8.82
CA SER A 13 -15.71 -25.86 9.57
C SER A 13 -16.39 -24.51 9.42
N MET A 14 -16.99 -24.00 10.50
CA MET A 14 -17.40 -22.62 10.60
C MET A 14 -16.12 -21.79 10.47
N GLY A 15 -15.89 -21.30 9.26
CA GLY A 15 -14.88 -20.30 8.98
C GLY A 15 -15.25 -19.08 9.81
N ALA A 16 -14.47 -18.84 10.86
CA ALA A 16 -14.31 -17.51 11.39
C ALA A 16 -13.78 -16.67 10.23
N SER A 17 -14.70 -15.97 9.57
CA SER A 17 -14.42 -14.87 8.66
C SER A 17 -13.42 -13.97 9.38
N SER A 18 -12.17 -14.07 8.96
CA SER A 18 -11.12 -13.15 9.34
C SER A 18 -11.65 -11.76 9.02
N VAL A 19 -11.72 -10.97 10.08
CA VAL A 19 -12.09 -9.57 10.09
C VAL A 19 -11.24 -8.86 9.05
N TYR A 20 -11.81 -8.63 7.87
CA TYR A 20 -11.29 -7.72 6.86
C TYR A 20 -11.55 -6.29 7.35
N ALA A 21 -10.82 -5.86 8.38
CA ALA A 21 -10.81 -4.49 8.89
C ALA A 21 -9.70 -3.63 8.24
N GLY A 22 -9.28 -3.97 7.02
CA GLY A 22 -8.09 -3.36 6.42
C GLY A 22 -8.33 -2.24 5.42
N PHE A 23 -9.39 -2.30 4.59
CA PHE A 23 -9.47 -1.41 3.41
C PHE A 23 -10.89 -0.93 3.05
N GLY A 24 -11.95 -1.51 3.60
CA GLY A 24 -13.34 -1.07 3.34
C GLY A 24 -13.70 0.30 3.92
N SER A 25 -12.91 0.82 4.87
CA SER A 25 -13.12 2.12 5.50
C SER A 25 -12.54 3.30 4.69
N LEU A 26 -11.60 3.04 3.76
CA LEU A 26 -10.94 4.11 2.99
C LEU A 26 -11.89 4.76 1.97
N SER A 27 -12.83 4.01 1.40
CA SER A 27 -13.84 4.57 0.49
C SER A 27 -14.84 5.49 1.17
N LYS A 28 -15.02 5.38 2.50
CA LYS A 28 -15.89 6.27 3.29
C LYS A 28 -15.17 7.52 3.82
N MET A 29 -13.83 7.52 3.87
CA MET A 29 -13.05 8.71 4.26
C MET A 29 -12.65 9.59 3.07
N ALA A 30 -12.49 9.03 1.87
CA ALA A 30 -12.27 9.84 0.67
C ALA A 30 -13.47 10.76 0.34
N SER A 31 -14.68 10.35 0.74
CA SER A 31 -15.91 11.13 0.55
C SER A 31 -16.06 12.30 1.53
N SER A 32 -15.39 12.28 2.69
CA SER A 32 -15.47 13.37 3.67
C SER A 32 -14.44 14.48 3.44
N LEU A 33 -13.52 14.33 2.48
CA LEU A 33 -12.54 15.38 2.13
C LEU A 33 -12.96 16.27 0.96
N SER A 34 -13.99 15.89 0.19
CA SER A 34 -14.48 16.71 -0.92
C SER A 34 -15.23 17.97 -0.46
N GLU A 35 -15.53 18.09 0.84
CA GLU A 35 -16.29 19.23 1.39
C GLU A 35 -15.43 20.34 2.04
N SER A 36 -14.10 20.23 2.07
CA SER A 36 -13.26 21.20 2.79
C SER A 36 -12.32 22.05 1.90
N VAL A 37 -12.66 22.25 0.63
CA VAL A 37 -11.98 23.20 -0.28
C VAL A 37 -12.81 24.47 -0.47
N THR A 38 -13.25 25.12 0.61
CA THR A 38 -13.58 26.55 0.61
C THR A 38 -13.54 27.13 2.03
N GLY A 39 -12.39 27.71 2.40
CA GLY A 39 -12.28 28.76 3.41
C GLY A 39 -12.27 28.35 4.89
N VAL A 40 -11.63 29.22 5.68
CA VAL A 40 -11.69 29.39 7.15
C VAL A 40 -10.57 28.76 7.98
N SER A 41 -9.69 29.66 8.43
CA SER A 41 -9.07 29.80 9.76
C SER A 41 -8.24 28.68 10.41
N SER A 42 -7.09 29.14 10.92
CA SER A 42 -5.99 28.46 11.61
C SER A 42 -6.30 27.74 12.95
N SER A 43 -7.44 27.05 13.11
CA SER A 43 -7.80 26.60 14.46
C SER A 43 -8.52 25.25 14.59
N ASN A 44 -8.30 24.28 13.69
CA ASN A 44 -8.33 22.84 14.04
C ASN A 44 -7.93 21.99 12.83
N MET A 45 -6.62 21.78 12.65
CA MET A 45 -6.14 20.73 11.76
C MET A 45 -6.54 19.37 12.35
N ASP A 46 -7.20 18.53 11.56
CA ASP A 46 -7.51 17.16 11.96
C ASP A 46 -6.24 16.31 11.96
N ILE A 47 -5.51 16.36 13.08
CA ILE A 47 -4.28 15.61 13.30
C ILE A 47 -4.55 14.10 13.22
N ASN A 48 -5.70 13.64 13.73
CA ASN A 48 -6.02 12.23 13.72
C ASN A 48 -6.33 11.75 12.29
N GLY A 49 -7.20 12.47 11.56
CA GLY A 49 -7.49 12.17 10.16
C GLY A 49 -6.25 12.17 9.28
N PHE A 50 -5.35 13.14 9.48
CA PHE A 50 -4.05 13.17 8.79
C PHE A 50 -3.25 11.88 9.03
N PHE A 51 -3.07 11.48 10.30
CA PHE A 51 -2.25 10.30 10.62
C PHE A 51 -2.91 8.98 10.22
N THR A 52 -4.24 8.89 10.29
CA THR A 52 -4.99 7.74 9.76
C THR A 52 -4.78 7.61 8.26
N GLN A 53 -4.93 8.69 7.51
CA GLN A 53 -4.73 8.68 6.05
C GLN A 53 -3.26 8.43 5.68
N ALA A 54 -2.32 8.98 6.43
CA ALA A 54 -0.89 8.79 6.22
C ALA A 54 -0.47 7.32 6.44
N LYS A 55 -0.93 6.68 7.52
CA LYS A 55 -0.69 5.25 7.76
C LYS A 55 -1.27 4.38 6.65
N ALA A 56 -2.50 4.65 6.23
CA ALA A 56 -3.14 3.92 5.14
C ALA A 56 -2.40 4.09 3.81
N THR A 57 -1.94 5.31 3.52
CA THR A 57 -1.16 5.63 2.32
C THR A 57 0.17 4.90 2.32
N ASN A 58 0.90 4.91 3.44
CA ASN A 58 2.16 4.17 3.58
C ASN A 58 1.95 2.66 3.39
N ALA A 59 0.93 2.09 4.03
CA ALA A 59 0.60 0.67 3.88
C ALA A 59 0.28 0.31 2.43
N MET A 60 -0.54 1.10 1.75
CA MET A 60 -0.88 0.89 0.34
C MET A 60 0.36 1.02 -0.57
N PHE A 61 1.21 2.01 -0.31
CA PHE A 61 2.46 2.21 -1.05
C PHE A 61 3.40 1.02 -0.87
N THR A 62 3.60 0.54 0.36
CA THR A 62 4.45 -0.63 0.63
C THR A 62 3.89 -1.88 -0.04
N GLN A 63 2.60 -2.18 0.14
CA GLN A 63 1.98 -3.38 -0.43
C GLN A 63 2.05 -3.39 -1.96
N SER A 64 1.72 -2.28 -2.60
CA SER A 64 1.79 -2.15 -4.06
C SER A 64 3.21 -2.25 -4.59
N ARG A 65 4.20 -1.63 -3.92
CA ARG A 65 5.61 -1.80 -4.27
C ARG A 65 6.08 -3.24 -4.16
N THR A 66 5.74 -3.91 -3.06
CA THR A 66 6.17 -5.29 -2.85
C THR A 66 5.52 -6.22 -3.87
N ALA A 67 4.26 -5.99 -4.20
CA ALA A 67 3.57 -6.73 -5.26
C ALA A 67 4.27 -6.54 -6.63
N LEU A 68 4.61 -5.30 -7.00
CA LEU A 68 5.40 -5.02 -8.20
C LEU A 68 6.79 -5.67 -8.15
N ALA A 69 7.47 -5.59 -7.01
CA ALA A 69 8.78 -6.19 -6.82
C ALA A 69 8.71 -7.72 -6.99
N SER A 70 7.69 -8.37 -6.44
CA SER A 70 7.53 -9.83 -6.52
C SER A 70 7.41 -10.35 -7.96
N LEU A 71 6.86 -9.54 -8.86
CA LEU A 71 6.76 -9.84 -10.29
C LEU A 71 8.07 -9.60 -11.06
N LEU A 72 8.86 -8.62 -10.62
CA LEU A 72 10.12 -8.23 -11.28
C LEU A 72 11.34 -8.94 -10.69
N ALA A 73 11.18 -9.53 -9.52
CA ALA A 73 12.19 -10.25 -8.76
C ALA A 73 12.78 -11.44 -9.53
N SER A 74 13.92 -11.92 -9.05
CA SER A 74 14.33 -13.30 -9.32
C SER A 74 13.36 -14.26 -8.64
N LYS A 75 13.37 -15.55 -9.02
CA LYS A 75 12.55 -16.55 -8.34
C LYS A 75 12.87 -16.60 -6.84
N GLN A 76 14.15 -16.54 -6.48
CA GLN A 76 14.61 -16.53 -5.10
C GLN A 76 14.07 -15.33 -4.32
N ASP A 77 14.23 -14.11 -4.85
CA ASP A 77 13.77 -12.91 -4.13
C ASP A 77 12.24 -12.85 -4.06
N SER A 78 11.54 -13.37 -5.08
CA SER A 78 10.08 -13.46 -5.09
C SER A 78 9.59 -14.43 -3.99
N ASP A 79 10.22 -15.60 -3.88
CA ASP A 79 9.91 -16.59 -2.84
C ASP A 79 10.21 -16.03 -1.43
N GLU A 80 11.31 -15.29 -1.27
CA GLU A 80 11.64 -14.62 -0.01
C GLU A 80 10.62 -13.51 0.33
N LEU A 81 10.22 -12.70 -0.64
CA LEU A 81 9.18 -11.68 -0.44
C LEU A 81 7.85 -12.33 -0.01
N LYS A 82 7.43 -13.42 -0.66
CA LYS A 82 6.21 -14.16 -0.30
C LYS A 82 6.32 -14.77 1.10
N ALA A 83 7.46 -15.35 1.44
CA ALA A 83 7.71 -15.91 2.77
C ALA A 83 7.62 -14.83 3.86
N LYS A 84 8.28 -13.69 3.67
CA LYS A 84 8.21 -12.57 4.63
C LYS A 84 6.81 -11.98 4.72
N GLN A 85 6.07 -11.86 3.61
CA GLN A 85 4.67 -11.42 3.65
C GLN A 85 3.79 -12.39 4.45
N LYS A 86 4.00 -13.71 4.28
CA LYS A 86 3.30 -14.71 5.08
C LYS A 86 3.64 -14.58 6.56
N SER A 87 4.93 -14.43 6.89
CA SER A 87 5.37 -14.19 8.27
C SER A 87 4.73 -12.93 8.86
N LEU A 88 4.68 -11.82 8.10
CA LEU A 88 4.03 -10.59 8.53
C LEU A 88 2.54 -10.80 8.88
N LYS A 89 1.82 -11.63 8.10
CA LYS A 89 0.41 -11.96 8.35
C LYS A 89 0.22 -12.84 9.60
N THR A 90 1.23 -13.63 10.00
CA THR A 90 1.12 -14.60 11.11
C THR A 90 1.79 -14.15 12.41
N THR A 91 2.74 -13.21 12.34
CA THR A 91 3.41 -12.64 13.51
C THR A 91 2.42 -11.77 14.28
N SER A 92 2.30 -11.97 15.59
CA SER A 92 1.42 -11.17 16.45
C SER A 92 2.16 -10.06 17.20
N ASP A 93 3.48 -10.17 17.36
CA ASP A 93 4.28 -9.14 18.03
C ASP A 93 4.46 -7.90 17.13
N PRO A 94 4.08 -6.70 17.60
CA PRO A 94 4.18 -5.48 16.78
C PRO A 94 5.60 -5.09 16.37
N LYS A 95 6.61 -5.35 17.21
CA LYS A 95 8.01 -5.01 16.89
C LYS A 95 8.58 -5.98 15.85
N GLU A 96 8.24 -7.25 15.97
CA GLU A 96 8.60 -8.25 14.96
C GLU A 96 7.90 -7.97 13.62
N GLN A 97 6.61 -7.61 13.64
CA GLN A 97 5.90 -7.17 12.43
C GLN A 97 6.61 -5.99 11.76
N GLU A 98 7.01 -4.97 12.52
CA GLU A 98 7.73 -3.82 11.98
C GLU A 98 9.09 -4.22 11.38
N ALA A 99 9.83 -5.12 12.05
CA ALA A 99 11.10 -5.63 11.54
C ALA A 99 10.93 -6.40 10.23
N ILE A 100 9.92 -7.28 10.14
CA ILE A 100 9.59 -8.02 8.92
C ILE A 100 9.18 -7.04 7.81
N GLN A 101 8.38 -6.02 8.13
CA GLN A 101 7.98 -5.00 7.17
C GLN A 101 9.18 -4.23 6.61
N LYS A 102 10.15 -3.85 7.46
CA LYS A 102 11.40 -3.20 7.01
C LYS A 102 12.20 -4.09 6.08
N GLN A 103 12.28 -5.39 6.37
CA GLN A 103 12.96 -6.35 5.47
C GLN A 103 12.24 -6.47 4.12
N ILE A 104 10.90 -6.54 4.13
CA ILE A 104 10.10 -6.55 2.90
C ILE A 104 10.37 -5.30 2.07
N VAL A 105 10.37 -4.12 2.71
CA VAL A 105 10.64 -2.85 2.03
C VAL A 105 12.05 -2.83 1.45
N ALA A 106 13.06 -3.25 2.22
CA ALA A 106 14.45 -3.28 1.75
C ALA A 106 14.62 -4.19 0.52
N LEU A 107 14.11 -5.43 0.59
CA LEU A 107 14.19 -6.38 -0.53
C LEU A 107 13.41 -5.88 -1.75
N SER A 108 12.22 -5.31 -1.52
CA SER A 108 11.43 -4.68 -2.59
C SER A 108 12.19 -3.54 -3.26
N ASN A 109 12.88 -2.70 -2.47
CA ASN A 109 13.68 -1.59 -3.02
C ASN A 109 14.84 -2.10 -3.87
N THR A 110 15.57 -3.10 -3.41
CA THR A 110 16.66 -3.71 -4.18
C THR A 110 16.18 -4.23 -5.53
N VAL A 111 15.06 -4.96 -5.56
CA VAL A 111 14.48 -5.49 -6.80
C VAL A 111 14.02 -4.38 -7.73
N LEU A 112 13.30 -3.38 -7.20
CA LEU A 112 12.78 -2.28 -8.01
C LEU A 112 13.91 -1.40 -8.56
N GLU A 113 14.96 -1.14 -7.78
CA GLU A 113 16.16 -0.42 -8.25
C GLU A 113 16.91 -1.22 -9.33
N ALA A 114 17.05 -2.54 -9.16
CA ALA A 114 17.65 -3.39 -10.19
C ALA A 114 16.83 -3.34 -11.49
N SER A 115 15.49 -3.37 -11.38
CA SER A 115 14.59 -3.26 -12.54
C SER A 115 14.71 -1.93 -13.29
N GLN A 116 15.06 -0.85 -12.57
CA GLN A 116 15.29 0.44 -13.21
C GLN A 116 16.63 0.55 -13.91
N LYS A 117 17.66 -0.12 -13.37
CA LYS A 117 19.00 -0.16 -13.96
C LYS A 117 19.00 -1.00 -15.23
N ASP A 118 18.32 -2.15 -15.20
CA ASP A 118 18.18 -3.05 -16.34
C ASP A 118 16.77 -2.93 -16.97
N LYS A 119 16.58 -1.85 -17.72
CA LYS A 119 15.29 -1.55 -18.36
C LYS A 119 14.92 -2.59 -19.42
N GLU A 120 15.90 -3.16 -20.13
CA GLU A 120 15.65 -4.13 -21.19
C GLU A 120 15.18 -5.47 -20.62
N ALA A 121 15.89 -6.02 -19.63
CA ALA A 121 15.45 -7.24 -18.95
C ALA A 121 14.08 -7.05 -18.27
N THR A 122 13.84 -5.87 -17.72
CA THR A 122 12.55 -5.53 -17.10
C THR A 122 11.42 -5.51 -18.13
N VAL A 123 11.62 -4.89 -19.29
CA VAL A 123 10.63 -4.89 -20.39
C VAL A 123 10.37 -6.30 -20.91
N ALA A 124 11.40 -7.14 -21.02
CA ALA A 124 11.27 -8.53 -21.41
C ALA A 124 10.43 -9.34 -20.39
N LYS A 125 10.74 -9.21 -19.09
CA LYS A 125 9.95 -9.84 -18.01
C LYS A 125 8.49 -9.39 -18.04
N LEU A 126 8.25 -8.08 -18.16
CA LEU A 126 6.90 -7.51 -18.20
C LEU A 126 6.10 -8.03 -19.40
N SER A 127 6.72 -8.09 -20.58
CA SER A 127 6.09 -8.61 -21.80
C SER A 127 5.69 -10.09 -21.66
N ALA A 128 6.53 -10.87 -20.98
CA ALA A 128 6.38 -12.31 -20.77
C ALA A 128 5.36 -12.69 -19.67
N LEU A 129 4.82 -11.72 -18.92
CA LEU A 129 3.81 -11.99 -17.89
C LEU A 129 2.55 -12.63 -18.50
N ASN A 130 2.02 -13.63 -17.80
CA ASN A 130 0.73 -14.23 -18.14
C ASN A 130 -0.44 -13.29 -17.78
N ALA A 131 -1.68 -13.68 -18.12
CA ALA A 131 -2.86 -12.82 -17.93
C ALA A 131 -3.10 -12.46 -16.45
N GLU A 132 -2.93 -13.41 -15.53
CA GLU A 132 -3.12 -13.21 -14.09
C GLU A 132 -2.05 -12.29 -13.51
N GLN A 133 -0.79 -12.50 -13.90
CA GLN A 133 0.34 -11.67 -13.51
C GLN A 133 0.22 -10.25 -14.08
N LYS A 134 -0.26 -10.10 -15.31
CA LYS A 134 -0.54 -8.78 -15.91
C LYS A 134 -1.65 -8.05 -15.16
N LYS A 135 -2.72 -8.76 -14.78
CA LYS A 135 -3.77 -8.19 -13.94
C LYS A 135 -3.21 -7.75 -12.58
N HIS A 136 -2.44 -8.61 -11.92
CA HIS A 136 -1.81 -8.30 -10.64
C HIS A 136 -0.85 -7.10 -10.76
N LEU A 137 -0.07 -7.03 -11.85
CA LEU A 137 0.80 -5.90 -12.16
C LEU A 137 -0.01 -4.60 -12.25
N LEU A 138 -1.08 -4.59 -13.04
CA LEU A 138 -1.91 -3.40 -13.27
C LEU A 138 -2.60 -2.96 -11.98
N ASP A 139 -3.18 -3.89 -11.22
CA ASP A 139 -3.83 -3.59 -9.94
C ASP A 139 -2.81 -3.03 -8.92
N SER A 140 -1.59 -3.59 -8.89
CA SER A 140 -0.50 -3.10 -8.05
C SER A 140 -0.03 -1.71 -8.48
N ALA A 141 0.17 -1.49 -9.78
CA ALA A 141 0.56 -0.20 -10.32
C ALA A 141 -0.51 0.89 -10.07
N THR A 142 -1.80 0.55 -10.20
CA THR A 142 -2.90 1.45 -9.85
C THR A 142 -2.82 1.89 -8.40
N ASN A 143 -2.67 0.95 -7.46
CA ASN A 143 -2.54 1.28 -6.04
C ASN A 143 -1.27 2.08 -5.75
N PHE A 144 -0.18 1.78 -6.46
CA PHE A 144 1.08 2.49 -6.30
C PHE A 144 0.97 3.96 -6.72
N VAL A 145 0.27 4.22 -7.82
CA VAL A 145 -0.04 5.57 -8.29
C VAL A 145 -0.96 6.29 -7.31
N ILE A 146 -2.07 5.66 -6.88
CA ILE A 146 -3.01 6.26 -5.92
C ILE A 146 -2.27 6.66 -4.64
N ALA A 147 -1.51 5.73 -4.04
CA ALA A 147 -0.74 6.02 -2.83
C ALA A 147 0.29 7.15 -3.04
N SER A 148 0.91 7.21 -4.21
CA SER A 148 1.85 8.28 -4.55
C SER A 148 1.17 9.64 -4.70
N LEU A 149 -0.03 9.69 -5.29
CA LEU A 149 -0.84 10.91 -5.39
C LEU A 149 -1.31 11.37 -4.01
N THR A 150 -1.87 10.46 -3.20
CA THR A 150 -2.30 10.74 -1.84
C THR A 150 -1.14 11.24 -0.97
N ALA A 151 0.04 10.64 -1.10
CA ALA A 151 1.22 11.10 -0.37
C ALA A 151 1.66 12.51 -0.78
N ARG A 152 1.57 12.87 -2.06
CA ARG A 152 1.85 14.24 -2.53
C ARG A 152 0.88 15.25 -1.91
N GLU A 153 -0.39 14.91 -1.82
CA GLU A 153 -1.41 15.75 -1.17
C GLU A 153 -1.13 15.90 0.34
N LEU A 154 -0.90 14.79 1.03
CA LEU A 154 -0.57 14.79 2.46
C LEU A 154 0.74 15.54 2.76
N ALA A 155 1.74 15.47 1.88
CA ALA A 155 3.01 16.16 2.06
C ALA A 155 2.85 17.70 2.10
N VAL A 156 1.79 18.26 1.48
CA VAL A 156 1.46 19.69 1.60
C VAL A 156 1.07 20.03 3.04
N GLY A 157 0.26 19.19 3.69
CA GLY A 157 -0.18 19.36 5.08
C GLY A 157 0.87 18.95 6.13
N ALA A 158 1.83 18.10 5.76
CA ALA A 158 2.81 17.51 6.66
C ALA A 158 3.66 18.53 7.44
N LYS A 159 4.02 19.66 6.82
CA LYS A 159 4.78 20.73 7.48
C LYS A 159 3.98 21.37 8.61
N GLN A 160 2.70 21.64 8.38
CA GLN A 160 1.83 22.25 9.38
C GLN A 160 1.52 21.26 10.51
N VAL A 161 1.26 19.98 10.20
CA VAL A 161 1.15 18.91 11.22
C VAL A 161 2.40 18.86 12.10
N SER A 162 3.59 18.91 11.48
CA SER A 162 4.86 18.88 12.22
C SER A 162 5.03 20.07 13.16
N MET A 163 4.66 21.28 12.71
CA MET A 163 4.70 22.48 13.55
C MET A 163 3.68 22.42 14.68
N SER A 164 2.44 22.01 14.40
CA SER A 164 1.40 21.81 15.41
C SER A 164 1.81 20.78 16.46
N LEU A 165 2.52 19.73 16.04
CA LEU A 165 3.01 18.70 16.93
C LEU A 165 4.15 19.17 17.84
N MET A 166 5.07 19.99 17.32
CA MET A 166 6.10 20.62 18.15
C MET A 166 5.52 21.61 19.15
N ALA A 167 4.51 22.37 18.73
CA ALA A 167 3.83 23.34 19.58
C ALA A 167 2.94 22.67 20.65
N ASN A 168 2.31 21.53 20.32
CA ASN A 168 1.44 20.82 21.24
C ASN A 168 1.51 19.29 21.06
N PRO A 169 2.50 18.62 21.69
CA PRO A 169 2.65 17.16 21.63
C PRO A 169 1.45 16.37 22.15
N LYS A 170 0.62 16.97 23.03
CA LYS A 170 -0.58 16.32 23.59
C LYS A 170 -1.67 16.07 22.54
N SER A 171 -1.60 16.73 21.38
CA SER A 171 -2.51 16.46 20.25
C SER A 171 -2.45 15.03 19.73
N LEU A 172 -1.36 14.29 20.01
CA LEU A 172 -1.21 12.88 19.62
C LEU A 172 -1.97 11.89 20.50
N ILE A 173 -2.45 12.28 21.68
CA ILE A 173 -3.11 11.36 22.63
C ILE A 173 -4.27 10.62 21.93
N ASN A 174 -5.05 11.34 21.11
CA ASN A 174 -6.19 10.78 20.39
C ASN A 174 -5.80 9.90 19.19
N THR A 175 -4.52 9.90 18.81
CA THR A 175 -3.99 9.09 17.70
C THR A 175 -3.34 7.78 18.18
N GLY A 176 -3.10 7.66 19.49
CA GLY A 176 -2.38 6.53 20.09
C GLY A 176 -0.90 6.43 19.71
N MET A 177 -0.32 7.51 19.18
CA MET A 177 1.07 7.53 18.70
C MET A 177 2.01 8.28 19.63
N SER A 178 3.28 7.87 19.64
CA SER A 178 4.35 8.70 20.18
C SER A 178 4.77 9.80 19.20
N LEU A 179 5.49 10.80 19.71
CA LEU A 179 6.11 11.84 18.88
C LEU A 179 7.08 11.25 17.84
N VAL A 180 7.73 10.14 18.17
CA VAL A 180 8.67 9.45 17.26
C VAL A 180 7.90 8.79 16.13
N ASP A 181 6.81 8.08 16.43
CA ASP A 181 5.97 7.43 15.41
C ASP A 181 5.35 8.46 14.47
N ALA A 182 4.86 9.57 15.03
CA ALA A 182 4.30 10.68 14.27
C ALA A 182 5.32 11.29 13.29
N LYS A 183 6.56 11.51 13.75
CA LYS A 183 7.65 11.97 12.89
C LYS A 183 8.02 10.94 11.82
N GLY A 184 8.02 9.65 12.16
CA GLY A 184 8.24 8.56 11.22
C GLY A 184 7.21 8.56 10.09
N VAL A 185 5.92 8.60 10.44
CA VAL A 185 4.81 8.62 9.47
C VAL A 185 4.87 9.85 8.57
N VAL A 186 5.14 11.04 9.13
CA VAL A 186 5.35 12.26 8.34
C VAL A 186 6.54 12.12 7.39
N GLY A 187 7.63 11.55 7.88
CA GLY A 187 8.85 11.27 7.10
C GLY A 187 8.57 10.33 5.93
N ASP A 188 7.87 9.24 6.17
CA ASP A 188 7.47 8.25 5.17
C ASP A 188 6.63 8.90 4.07
N ILE A 189 5.58 9.65 4.42
CA ILE A 189 4.75 10.35 3.45
C ILE A 189 5.54 11.35 2.61
N THR A 190 6.42 12.11 3.26
CA THR A 190 7.28 13.07 2.54
C THR A 190 8.25 12.35 1.61
N GLY A 191 8.80 11.21 2.05
CA GLY A 191 9.68 10.36 1.24
C GLY A 191 8.96 9.75 0.04
N ILE A 192 7.74 9.25 0.23
CA ILE A 192 6.88 8.75 -0.84
C ILE A 192 6.58 9.86 -1.85
N ALA A 193 6.16 11.04 -1.37
CA ALA A 193 5.85 12.18 -2.23
C ALA A 193 7.05 12.58 -3.09
N LYS A 194 8.26 12.66 -2.51
CA LYS A 194 9.50 12.95 -3.24
C LYS A 194 9.84 11.88 -4.27
N ASN A 195 9.61 10.62 -3.95
CA ASN A 195 9.90 9.48 -4.83
C ASN A 195 8.73 9.08 -5.73
N SER A 196 7.65 9.87 -5.78
CA SER A 196 6.43 9.56 -6.55
C SER A 196 6.68 9.44 -8.06
N THR A 197 7.74 10.06 -8.59
CA THR A 197 8.16 9.95 -10.00
C THR A 197 8.33 8.49 -10.45
N MET A 198 8.75 7.60 -9.55
CA MET A 198 8.82 6.15 -9.83
C MET A 198 7.47 5.60 -10.30
N ALA A 199 6.41 5.86 -9.52
CA ALA A 199 5.06 5.39 -9.79
C ALA A 199 4.39 6.15 -10.94
N LEU A 200 4.61 7.47 -11.00
CA LEU A 200 3.90 8.37 -11.90
C LEU A 200 4.54 8.47 -13.29
N VAL A 201 5.79 8.07 -13.45
CA VAL A 201 6.52 8.32 -14.70
C VAL A 201 7.32 7.09 -15.13
N GLU A 202 8.21 6.57 -14.28
CA GLU A 202 9.18 5.57 -14.72
C GLU A 202 8.55 4.20 -14.99
N TYR A 203 7.73 3.67 -14.08
CA TYR A 203 7.01 2.40 -14.34
C TYR A 203 6.02 2.47 -15.51
N PRO A 204 5.17 3.51 -15.63
CA PRO A 204 4.31 3.70 -16.79
C PRO A 204 5.06 3.70 -18.12
N LYS A 205 6.25 4.31 -18.18
CA LYS A 205 7.12 4.24 -19.38
C LYS A 205 7.57 2.82 -19.67
N LEU A 206 7.95 2.04 -18.64
CA LEU A 206 8.33 0.64 -18.80
C LEU A 206 7.15 -0.22 -19.28
N PHE A 207 5.96 -0.01 -18.73
CA PHE A 207 4.74 -0.71 -19.17
C PHE A 207 4.42 -0.43 -20.63
N LYS A 208 4.48 0.84 -21.04
CA LYS A 208 4.29 1.23 -22.44
C LYS A 208 5.31 0.56 -23.37
N LYS A 209 6.59 0.49 -22.97
CA LYS A 209 7.63 -0.21 -23.73
C LYS A 209 7.39 -1.73 -23.81
N ALA A 210 6.79 -2.32 -22.78
CA ALA A 210 6.39 -3.73 -22.75
C ALA A 210 5.05 -4.02 -23.45
N GLY A 211 4.45 -3.02 -24.11
CA GLY A 211 3.15 -3.17 -24.78
C GLY A 211 1.97 -3.36 -23.81
N ILE A 212 2.14 -2.99 -22.54
CA ILE A 212 1.09 -3.08 -21.52
C ILE A 212 0.35 -1.76 -21.46
N GLU A 213 -0.95 -1.79 -21.75
CA GLU A 213 -1.83 -0.64 -21.58
C GLU A 213 -2.15 -0.43 -20.10
N PHE A 214 -1.54 0.60 -19.52
CA PHE A 214 -1.82 1.02 -18.14
C PHE A 214 -2.60 2.33 -18.13
N LYS A 215 -3.84 2.27 -17.63
CA LYS A 215 -4.66 3.47 -17.37
C LYS A 215 -4.28 4.03 -16.00
N MET A 216 -3.49 5.09 -16.02
CA MET A 216 -3.02 5.75 -14.81
C MET A 216 -4.19 6.43 -14.07
N PRO A 217 -4.36 6.17 -12.77
CA PRO A 217 -5.24 6.95 -11.91
C PRO A 217 -4.87 8.44 -11.95
N THR A 218 -5.87 9.30 -11.94
CA THR A 218 -5.66 10.76 -12.03
C THR A 218 -5.89 11.46 -10.69
N SER A 219 -6.47 10.75 -9.72
CA SER A 219 -6.81 11.29 -8.41
C SER A 219 -6.42 10.34 -7.28
N SER A 220 -6.08 10.90 -6.12
CA SER A 220 -6.00 10.18 -4.84
C SER A 220 -7.32 9.56 -4.40
N SER A 221 -8.45 10.06 -4.93
CA SER A 221 -9.81 9.58 -4.65
C SER A 221 -10.23 8.42 -5.53
N ASP A 222 -9.40 8.02 -6.51
CA ASP A 222 -9.66 6.85 -7.32
C ASP A 222 -9.70 5.59 -6.44
N LYS A 223 -10.65 4.68 -6.72
CA LYS A 223 -10.87 3.49 -5.90
C LYS A 223 -9.66 2.54 -6.00
N PRO A 224 -9.02 2.20 -4.86
CA PRO A 224 -7.96 1.20 -4.85
C PRO A 224 -8.45 -0.15 -5.36
N LYS A 225 -7.53 -0.92 -5.94
CA LYS A 225 -7.74 -2.28 -6.40
C LYS A 225 -7.42 -3.27 -5.29
N VAL A 226 -8.16 -4.39 -5.26
CA VAL A 226 -7.84 -5.50 -4.38
C VAL A 226 -6.68 -6.27 -4.99
N LEU A 227 -5.58 -6.41 -4.24
CA LEU A 227 -4.45 -7.23 -4.66
C LEU A 227 -4.76 -8.69 -4.34
N SER A 228 -4.79 -9.53 -5.37
CA SER A 228 -4.93 -10.99 -5.23
C SER A 228 -3.55 -11.60 -5.00
N ASP A 229 -3.43 -12.59 -4.14
CA ASP A 229 -2.18 -13.36 -4.00
C ASP A 229 -1.92 -14.11 -5.33
N ILE A 230 -0.67 -14.09 -5.81
CA ILE A 230 -0.15 -14.82 -7.00
C ILE A 230 1.06 -15.66 -6.62
#